data_AF-A0A2T0ULN2-F1
#
_entry.id   AF-A0A2T0ULN2-F1
#
_cell.length_a   1.000
_cell.length_b   1.000
_cell.length_c   1.000
_cell.angle_alpha   90.00
_cell.angle_beta   90.00
_cell.angle_gamma   90.00
#
_symmetry.space_group_name_H-M   'P 1'
#
loop_
_entity.id
_entity.type
_entity.pdbx_description
1 polymer ?
#
loop_
_entity_poly.entity_id
_entity_poly.type
_entity_poly.pdbx_seq_one_letter_code
_entity_poly.pdbx_strand_id
1 'polypeptide(L)'
;MAERHDPEITRVDVGGRTMKLSSLSKVMYPSTETTKGEVLNYYVSIAPILLPHIAARPVTRVRWPHGVADQSFFEKNLPSGAPSWLPRVRVDDVTYPLVDDIAQLVYLVNLNSLEIHVPQWTVTEDGERENPNRLVIDLDPGSPAGLKECAQVALLLRTRLDALGLELFPVTSGSKGMQLYASLGGDLTSDQVRDLAQQLAQEMTKKHPDLVLWRMTKSLRPGKVFLDWSQNVAAKTTISPYSLRGRELPCVAAPRTWDEVEAGAEGERFEQMMFDDMPERLETHGDLIADLL
;
A
#
# COMPACT_ATOMS: atom_id res chain seq x y z
N MET A 1 -6.78 -37.41 19.51
CA MET A 1 -5.58 -37.23 18.65
C MET A 1 -6.01 -36.37 17.49
N ALA A 2 -5.49 -35.15 17.37
CA ALA A 2 -5.82 -34.30 16.22
C ALA A 2 -5.20 -34.93 14.97
N GLU A 3 -6.03 -35.25 13.97
CA GLU A 3 -5.56 -35.68 12.65
C GLU A 3 -4.60 -34.61 12.13
N ARG A 4 -3.37 -35.00 11.82
CA ARG A 4 -2.45 -34.17 11.06
C ARG A 4 -3.02 -34.08 9.65
N HIS A 5 -3.73 -33.01 9.35
CA HIS A 5 -4.04 -32.63 7.99
C HIS A 5 -2.71 -32.23 7.33
N ASP A 6 -2.08 -33.17 6.62
CA ASP A 6 -0.96 -32.84 5.75
C ASP A 6 -1.49 -31.88 4.69
N PRO A 7 -0.98 -30.64 4.62
CA PRO A 7 -1.51 -29.67 3.68
C PRO A 7 -1.28 -30.17 2.26
N GLU A 8 -2.28 -30.06 1.40
CA GLU A 8 -2.10 -30.30 -0.02
C GLU A 8 -1.00 -29.38 -0.56
N ILE A 9 0.06 -29.98 -1.13
CA ILE A 9 1.20 -29.26 -1.69
C ILE A 9 1.08 -29.27 -3.21
N THR A 10 0.89 -28.10 -3.79
CA THR A 10 0.96 -27.89 -5.23
C THR A 10 2.35 -27.40 -5.60
N ARG A 11 3.00 -28.05 -6.55
CA ARG A 11 4.26 -27.57 -7.15
C ARG A 11 3.93 -26.83 -8.43
N VAL A 12 4.35 -25.58 -8.53
CA VAL A 12 4.14 -24.72 -9.71
C VAL A 12 5.46 -24.11 -10.15
N ASP A 13 5.62 -23.88 -11.45
CA ASP A 13 6.71 -23.04 -11.95
C ASP A 13 6.26 -21.58 -11.95
N VAL A 14 7.04 -20.71 -11.31
CA VAL A 14 6.79 -19.27 -11.24
C VAL A 14 8.08 -18.57 -11.60
N GLY A 15 8.10 -17.90 -12.76
CA GLY A 15 9.30 -17.21 -13.25
C GLY A 15 10.52 -18.13 -13.39
N GLY A 16 10.33 -19.38 -13.83
CA GLY A 16 11.41 -20.37 -13.96
C GLY A 16 11.86 -21.00 -12.64
N ARG A 17 11.10 -20.80 -11.56
CA ARG A 17 11.37 -21.38 -10.24
C ARG A 17 10.24 -22.32 -9.84
N THR A 18 10.58 -23.56 -9.50
CA THR A 18 9.63 -24.49 -8.90
C THR A 18 9.33 -24.10 -7.45
N MET A 19 8.11 -23.68 -7.18
CA MET A 19 7.62 -23.26 -5.88
C MET A 19 6.68 -24.31 -5.28
N LYS A 20 6.77 -24.51 -3.95
CA LYS A 20 5.81 -25.31 -3.18
C LYS A 20 4.76 -24.38 -2.60
N LEU A 21 3.55 -24.43 -3.13
CA LEU A 21 2.39 -23.77 -2.58
C LEU A 21 1.63 -24.75 -1.70
N SER A 22 1.09 -24.27 -0.58
CA SER A 22 0.34 -25.11 0.34
C SER A 22 -0.90 -24.40 0.86
N SER A 23 -1.90 -25.18 1.23
CA SER A 23 -3.14 -24.66 1.84
C SER A 23 -3.87 -23.66 0.95
N LEU A 24 -3.95 -23.93 -0.36
CA LEU A 24 -4.58 -23.02 -1.33
C LEU A 24 -6.06 -22.79 -1.05
N SER A 25 -6.77 -23.81 -0.58
CA SER A 25 -8.19 -23.73 -0.18
C SER A 25 -8.43 -23.04 1.17
N LYS A 26 -7.37 -22.59 1.86
CA LYS A 26 -7.51 -21.91 3.14
C LYS A 26 -8.23 -20.57 2.96
N VAL A 27 -9.34 -20.39 3.65
CA VAL A 27 -10.06 -19.10 3.68
C VAL A 27 -9.21 -18.05 4.39
N MET A 28 -8.93 -16.96 3.69
CA MET A 28 -8.19 -15.80 4.17
C MET A 28 -9.13 -14.65 4.54
N TYR A 29 -10.24 -14.47 3.81
CA TYR A 29 -11.28 -13.48 4.11
C TYR A 29 -12.63 -14.19 4.31
N PRO A 30 -13.08 -14.41 5.56
CA PRO A 30 -14.32 -15.15 5.82
C PRO A 30 -15.58 -14.50 5.23
N SER A 31 -15.67 -13.16 5.21
CA SER A 31 -16.87 -12.45 4.74
C SER A 31 -17.17 -12.64 3.26
N THR A 32 -16.16 -13.02 2.47
CA THR A 32 -16.27 -13.27 1.02
C THR A 32 -15.85 -14.69 0.64
N GLU A 33 -15.57 -15.54 1.63
CA GLU A 33 -14.98 -16.88 1.46
C GLU A 33 -13.67 -16.91 0.65
N THR A 34 -13.01 -15.77 0.47
CA THR A 34 -11.81 -15.66 -0.37
C THR A 34 -10.68 -16.48 0.20
N THR A 35 -10.13 -17.35 -0.64
CA THR A 35 -9.10 -18.33 -0.33
C THR A 35 -7.68 -17.79 -0.55
N LYS A 36 -6.69 -18.49 0.00
CA LYS A 36 -5.27 -18.22 -0.23
C LYS A 36 -4.90 -18.36 -1.71
N GLY A 37 -5.53 -19.30 -2.42
CA GLY A 37 -5.35 -19.49 -3.86
C GLY A 37 -5.79 -18.25 -4.66
N GLU A 38 -6.93 -17.65 -4.32
CA GLU A 38 -7.42 -16.43 -4.97
C GLU A 38 -6.54 -15.22 -4.65
N VAL A 39 -6.08 -15.09 -3.39
CA VAL A 39 -5.09 -14.06 -3.00
C VAL A 39 -3.80 -14.20 -3.82
N LEU A 40 -3.29 -15.42 -3.99
CA LEU A 40 -2.12 -15.70 -4.82
C LEU A 40 -2.38 -15.35 -6.30
N ASN A 41 -3.53 -15.74 -6.82
CA ASN A 41 -3.92 -15.44 -8.19
C ASN A 41 -3.98 -13.93 -8.46
N TYR A 42 -4.55 -13.16 -7.53
CA TYR A 42 -4.57 -11.70 -7.61
C TYR A 42 -3.16 -11.10 -7.66
N TYR A 43 -2.26 -11.53 -6.76
CA TYR A 43 -0.90 -11.01 -6.76
C TYR A 43 -0.12 -11.39 -8.02
N VAL A 44 -0.39 -12.57 -8.59
CA VAL A 44 0.19 -13.00 -9.89
C VAL A 44 -0.35 -12.15 -11.03
N SER A 45 -1.65 -11.89 -11.09
CA SER A 45 -2.27 -11.11 -12.17
C SER A 45 -1.85 -9.65 -12.14
N ILE A 46 -1.66 -9.07 -10.95
CA ILE A 46 -1.25 -7.68 -10.77
C ILE A 46 0.27 -7.47 -10.79
N ALA A 47 1.06 -8.54 -10.73
CA ALA A 47 2.52 -8.47 -10.63
C ALA A 47 3.17 -7.55 -11.70
N PRO A 48 2.79 -7.59 -12.98
CA PRO A 48 3.39 -6.72 -14.00
C PRO A 48 3.24 -5.22 -13.71
N ILE A 49 2.17 -4.84 -13.00
CA ILE A 49 1.89 -3.45 -12.61
C ILE A 49 2.45 -3.15 -11.22
N LEU A 50 2.27 -4.04 -10.25
CA LEU A 50 2.69 -3.84 -8.87
C LEU A 50 4.21 -3.82 -8.69
N LEU A 51 4.95 -4.69 -9.39
CA LEU A 51 6.39 -4.86 -9.19
C LEU A 51 7.19 -3.55 -9.44
N PRO A 52 6.97 -2.79 -10.53
CA PRO A 52 7.60 -1.48 -10.70
C PRO A 52 7.43 -0.53 -9.51
N HIS A 53 6.26 -0.52 -8.86
CA HIS A 53 5.98 0.39 -7.73
C HIS A 53 6.72 0.03 -6.43
N ILE A 54 7.21 -1.20 -6.32
CA ILE A 54 7.94 -1.71 -5.14
C ILE A 54 9.41 -2.06 -5.43
N ALA A 55 9.83 -2.02 -6.70
CA ALA A 55 11.18 -2.36 -7.13
C ALA A 55 12.24 -1.54 -6.39
N ALA A 56 13.34 -2.18 -6.01
CA ALA A 56 14.42 -1.57 -5.23
C ALA A 56 13.96 -0.90 -3.90
N ARG A 57 12.78 -1.25 -3.36
CA ARG A 57 12.30 -0.76 -2.05
C ARG A 57 12.35 -1.88 -1.00
N PRO A 58 12.91 -1.63 0.19
CA PRO A 58 12.87 -2.59 1.30
C PRO A 58 11.44 -2.93 1.74
N VAL A 59 10.99 -4.16 1.49
CA VAL A 59 9.59 -4.56 1.72
C VAL A 59 9.34 -4.98 3.18
N THR A 60 8.42 -4.27 3.83
CA THR A 60 7.77 -4.72 5.08
C THR A 60 6.50 -5.48 4.73
N ARG A 61 6.30 -6.64 5.33
CA ARG A 61 5.09 -7.45 5.12
C ARG A 61 4.20 -7.37 6.34
N VAL A 62 2.89 -7.40 6.14
CA VAL A 62 1.95 -7.76 7.21
C VAL A 62 1.33 -9.10 6.87
N ARG A 63 1.47 -10.04 7.81
CA ARG A 63 1.13 -11.45 7.60
C ARG A 63 -0.07 -11.84 8.44
N TRP A 64 -0.99 -12.60 7.84
CA TRP A 64 -2.14 -13.21 8.49
C TRP A 64 -2.04 -14.73 8.36
N PRO A 65 -1.26 -15.42 9.21
CA PRO A 65 -1.08 -16.86 9.07
C PRO A 65 -2.39 -17.64 9.07
N HIS A 66 -3.45 -17.13 9.71
CA HIS A 66 -4.76 -17.78 9.87
C HIS A 66 -5.93 -16.99 9.25
N GLY A 67 -5.66 -16.03 8.36
CA GLY A 67 -6.69 -15.19 7.75
C GLY A 67 -7.02 -13.94 8.57
N VAL A 68 -7.78 -13.01 7.98
CA VAL A 68 -8.01 -11.64 8.49
C VAL A 68 -8.80 -11.56 9.80
N ALA A 69 -9.50 -12.64 10.17
CA ALA A 69 -10.23 -12.75 11.43
C ALA A 69 -9.34 -13.10 12.64
N ASP A 70 -8.06 -13.44 12.41
CA ASP A 70 -7.08 -13.78 13.44
C ASP A 70 -5.94 -12.73 13.50
N GLN A 71 -5.00 -12.92 14.42
CA GLN A 71 -3.88 -12.03 14.65
C GLN A 71 -2.98 -11.92 13.41
N SER A 72 -2.55 -10.68 13.18
CA SER A 72 -1.52 -10.36 12.21
C SER A 72 -0.23 -9.92 12.90
N PHE A 73 0.86 -9.92 12.15
CA PHE A 73 2.10 -9.31 12.60
C PHE A 73 2.83 -8.62 11.45
N PHE A 74 3.53 -7.54 11.81
CA PHE A 74 4.46 -6.84 10.93
C PHE A 74 5.78 -7.60 10.92
N GLU A 75 6.27 -7.90 9.73
CA GLU A 75 7.54 -8.58 9.53
C GLU A 75 8.41 -7.70 8.63
N LYS A 76 9.44 -7.12 9.24
CA LYS A 76 10.47 -6.33 8.54
C LYS A 76 11.66 -7.21 8.20
N ASN A 77 12.22 -7.87 9.21
CA ASN A 77 13.38 -8.73 9.04
C ASN A 77 13.03 -10.02 8.27
N LEU A 78 13.92 -10.45 7.39
CA LEU A 78 13.85 -11.79 6.80
C LEU A 78 14.27 -12.83 7.84
N PRO A 79 13.55 -13.97 7.94
CA PRO A 79 13.99 -15.07 8.78
C PRO A 79 15.26 -15.72 8.20
N SER A 80 16.05 -16.39 9.05
CA SER A 80 17.28 -17.08 8.63
C SER A 80 17.04 -18.16 7.57
N GLY A 81 15.84 -18.76 7.54
CA GLY A 81 15.42 -19.74 6.55
C GLY A 81 14.93 -19.17 5.22
N ALA A 82 15.02 -17.85 4.99
CA ALA A 82 14.63 -17.24 3.72
C ALA A 82 15.54 -17.76 2.58
N PRO A 83 14.98 -18.15 1.41
CA PRO A 83 15.74 -18.70 0.30
C PRO A 83 16.90 -17.81 -0.13
N SER A 84 18.03 -18.41 -0.50
CA SER A 84 19.23 -17.68 -0.94
C SER A 84 19.03 -16.86 -2.20
N TRP A 85 18.05 -17.24 -3.04
CA TRP A 85 17.71 -16.52 -4.26
C TRP A 85 16.82 -15.29 -4.03
N LEU A 86 16.26 -15.11 -2.84
CA LEU A 86 15.47 -13.91 -2.51
C LEU A 86 16.44 -12.74 -2.28
N PRO A 87 16.43 -11.71 -3.14
CA PRO A 87 17.26 -10.53 -2.95
C PRO A 87 16.93 -9.85 -1.62
N ARG A 88 17.95 -9.25 -1.01
CA ARG A 88 17.83 -8.65 0.31
C ARG A 88 18.78 -7.49 0.47
N VAL A 89 18.38 -6.53 1.28
CA VAL A 89 19.21 -5.38 1.65
C VAL A 89 19.21 -5.23 3.17
N ARG A 90 20.36 -4.86 3.72
CA ARG A 90 20.48 -4.50 5.13
C ARG A 90 20.33 -3.00 5.27
N VAL A 91 19.33 -2.58 6.02
CA VAL A 91 19.09 -1.17 6.34
C VAL A 91 19.09 -1.05 7.85
N ASP A 92 20.03 -0.27 8.37
CA ASP A 92 20.32 -0.20 9.80
C ASP A 92 20.53 -1.64 10.35
N ASP A 93 19.76 -2.02 11.37
CA ASP A 93 19.83 -3.34 11.97
C ASP A 93 18.84 -4.38 11.43
N VAL A 94 18.20 -4.14 10.28
CA VAL A 94 17.18 -5.02 9.72
C VAL A 94 17.52 -5.47 8.30
N THR A 95 17.32 -6.75 8.00
CA THR A 95 17.50 -7.30 6.65
C THR A 95 16.14 -7.46 5.98
N TYR A 96 15.87 -6.66 4.97
CA TYR A 96 14.61 -6.64 4.23
C TYR A 96 14.70 -7.46 2.94
N PRO A 97 13.60 -8.08 2.47
CA PRO A 97 13.52 -8.52 1.08
C PRO A 97 13.43 -7.33 0.13
N LEU A 98 14.08 -7.47 -1.02
CA LEU A 98 13.73 -6.74 -2.24
C LEU A 98 12.88 -7.66 -3.12
N VAL A 99 11.95 -7.08 -3.86
CA VAL A 99 10.93 -7.82 -4.63
C VAL A 99 10.85 -7.24 -6.03
N ASP A 100 11.63 -7.81 -6.93
CA ASP A 100 11.81 -7.34 -8.30
C ASP A 100 11.23 -8.32 -9.33
N ASP A 101 10.80 -9.50 -8.91
CA ASP A 101 10.18 -10.50 -9.78
C ASP A 101 8.96 -11.21 -9.16
N ILE A 102 8.20 -11.89 -10.02
CA ILE A 102 6.97 -12.57 -9.67
C ILE A 102 7.18 -13.75 -8.70
N ALA A 103 8.31 -14.44 -8.77
CA ALA A 103 8.60 -15.58 -7.88
C ALA A 103 8.89 -15.11 -6.45
N GLN A 104 9.57 -13.97 -6.31
CA GLN A 104 9.82 -13.30 -5.04
C GLN A 104 8.49 -12.82 -4.42
N LEU A 105 7.62 -12.19 -5.21
CA LEU A 105 6.29 -11.77 -4.74
C LEU A 105 5.44 -12.97 -4.29
N VAL A 106 5.31 -13.99 -5.14
CA VAL A 106 4.56 -15.22 -4.82
C VAL A 106 5.11 -15.89 -3.56
N TYR A 107 6.43 -15.85 -3.33
CA TYR A 107 7.02 -16.42 -2.12
C TYR A 107 6.52 -15.70 -0.87
N LEU A 108 6.51 -14.36 -0.85
CA LEU A 108 6.01 -13.59 0.27
C LEU A 108 4.51 -13.82 0.51
N VAL A 109 3.71 -13.85 -0.55
CA VAL A 109 2.26 -14.09 -0.47
C VAL A 109 1.96 -15.52 -0.01
N ASN A 110 2.73 -16.51 -0.44
CA ASN A 110 2.60 -17.90 0.01
C ASN A 110 2.91 -18.04 1.52
N LEU A 111 3.69 -17.12 2.10
CA LEU A 111 3.89 -16.99 3.55
C LEU A 111 2.74 -16.25 4.27
N ASN A 112 1.63 -16.02 3.58
CA ASN A 112 0.43 -15.31 4.02
C ASN A 112 0.66 -13.81 4.25
N SER A 113 1.59 -13.20 3.50
CA SER A 113 1.73 -11.74 3.44
C SER A 113 0.59 -11.18 2.61
N LEU A 114 -0.41 -10.59 3.28
CA LEU A 114 -1.51 -9.93 2.58
C LEU A 114 -1.18 -8.49 2.25
N GLU A 115 -0.41 -7.80 3.09
CA GLU A 115 -0.04 -6.40 2.85
C GLU A 115 1.45 -6.28 2.54
N ILE A 116 1.76 -5.56 1.47
CA ILE A 116 3.09 -5.16 1.03
C ILE A 116 3.25 -3.68 1.31
N HIS A 117 4.17 -3.34 2.21
CA HIS A 117 4.48 -1.97 2.59
C HIS A 117 5.90 -1.62 2.20
N VAL A 118 6.09 -0.41 1.67
CA VAL A 118 7.39 0.07 1.18
C VAL A 118 7.64 1.51 1.66
N PRO A 119 8.91 1.91 1.83
CA PRO A 119 9.24 3.32 2.05
C PRO A 119 9.01 4.16 0.77
N GLN A 120 9.21 5.48 0.90
CA GLN A 120 9.12 6.43 -0.22
C GLN A 120 10.45 6.62 -0.97
N TRP A 121 11.50 5.92 -0.53
CA TRP A 121 12.85 5.90 -1.12
C TRP A 121 13.20 4.51 -1.66
N THR A 122 14.29 4.43 -2.42
CA THR A 122 14.87 3.22 -3.02
C THR A 122 16.27 2.95 -2.49
N VAL A 123 16.80 1.77 -2.77
CA VAL A 123 18.22 1.46 -2.55
C VAL A 123 18.96 1.33 -3.87
N THR A 124 20.22 1.71 -3.86
CA THR A 124 21.15 1.41 -4.96
C THR A 124 21.45 -0.09 -5.02
N GLU A 125 22.11 -0.54 -6.09
CA GLU A 125 22.56 -1.94 -6.21
C GLU A 125 23.50 -2.37 -5.08
N ASP A 126 24.30 -1.43 -4.54
CA ASP A 126 25.19 -1.65 -3.40
C ASP A 126 24.45 -1.66 -2.05
N GLY A 127 23.14 -1.37 -2.04
CA GLY A 127 22.30 -1.37 -0.85
C GLY A 127 22.27 -0.05 -0.09
N GLU A 128 22.82 1.02 -0.66
CA GLU A 128 22.80 2.36 -0.06
C GLU A 128 21.43 3.01 -0.23
N ARG A 129 20.97 3.70 0.82
CA ARG A 129 19.68 4.40 0.80
C ARG A 129 19.76 5.64 -0.07
N GLU A 130 18.85 5.76 -1.03
CA GLU A 130 18.66 6.96 -1.82
C GLU A 130 17.67 7.93 -1.16
N ASN A 131 17.64 9.17 -1.66
CA ASN A 131 16.59 10.11 -1.31
C ASN A 131 15.22 9.63 -1.83
N PRO A 132 14.10 10.03 -1.20
CA PRO A 132 12.78 9.71 -1.71
C PRO A 132 12.56 10.20 -3.14
N ASN A 133 12.11 9.27 -4.00
CA ASN A 133 11.65 9.57 -5.36
C ASN A 133 10.12 9.77 -5.42
N ARG A 134 9.43 9.70 -4.28
CA ARG A 134 8.01 10.06 -4.21
C ARG A 134 7.63 10.67 -2.87
N LEU A 135 6.57 11.47 -2.90
CA LEU A 135 5.85 12.00 -1.74
C LEU A 135 4.59 11.16 -1.55
N VAL A 136 4.19 10.94 -0.29
CA VAL A 136 2.84 10.44 0.03
C VAL A 136 2.12 11.38 0.98
N ILE A 137 0.85 11.65 0.70
CA ILE A 137 -0.07 12.37 1.58
C ILE A 137 -1.18 11.39 1.96
N ASP A 138 -1.16 10.93 3.20
CA ASP A 138 -2.13 9.95 3.71
C ASP A 138 -3.28 10.67 4.42
N LEU A 139 -4.50 10.42 3.93
CA LEU A 139 -5.73 11.03 4.40
C LEU A 139 -6.49 10.02 5.27
N ASP A 140 -6.45 10.19 6.59
CA ASP A 140 -7.05 9.28 7.57
C ASP A 140 -8.31 9.90 8.20
N PRO A 141 -9.53 9.49 7.80
CA PRO A 141 -10.76 10.11 8.28
C PRO A 141 -11.12 9.66 9.70
N GLY A 142 -11.47 10.63 10.55
CA GLY A 142 -12.02 10.39 11.88
C GLY A 142 -13.54 10.36 11.88
N SER A 143 -14.12 9.21 12.28
CA SER A 143 -15.57 9.02 12.37
C SER A 143 -16.29 10.23 13.01
N PRO A 144 -17.40 10.74 12.42
CA PRO A 144 -18.15 10.16 11.30
C PRO A 144 -17.61 10.47 9.89
N ALA A 145 -16.50 11.21 9.75
CA ALA A 145 -15.90 11.42 8.43
C ALA A 145 -15.45 10.08 7.81
N GLY A 146 -15.49 10.00 6.49
CA GLY A 146 -15.11 8.84 5.69
C GLY A 146 -14.46 9.25 4.37
N LEU A 147 -14.67 8.44 3.34
CA LEU A 147 -14.06 8.64 2.02
C LEU A 147 -14.53 9.93 1.33
N LYS A 148 -15.77 10.37 1.56
CA LYS A 148 -16.29 11.63 1.03
C LYS A 148 -15.43 12.82 1.47
N GLU A 149 -15.19 12.95 2.77
CA GLU A 149 -14.34 14.02 3.31
C GLU A 149 -12.90 13.88 2.82
N CYS A 150 -12.39 12.64 2.69
CA CYS A 150 -11.08 12.42 2.09
C CYS A 150 -11.00 12.91 0.64
N ALA A 151 -12.02 12.63 -0.17
CA ALA A 151 -12.10 13.08 -1.56
C ALA A 151 -12.15 14.61 -1.64
N GLN A 152 -12.95 15.27 -0.79
CA GLN A 152 -12.98 16.73 -0.69
C GLN A 152 -11.60 17.31 -0.37
N VAL A 153 -10.89 16.72 0.60
CA VAL A 153 -9.53 17.13 0.95
C VAL A 153 -8.55 16.86 -0.19
N ALA A 154 -8.71 15.76 -0.91
CA ALA A 154 -7.87 15.42 -2.07
C ALA A 154 -7.98 16.46 -3.19
N LEU A 155 -9.18 16.95 -3.51
CA LEU A 155 -9.37 18.01 -4.51
C LEU A 155 -8.73 19.34 -4.10
N LEU A 156 -8.80 19.69 -2.81
CA LEU A 156 -8.12 20.87 -2.27
C LEU A 156 -6.60 20.74 -2.40
N LEU A 157 -6.06 19.55 -2.10
CA LEU A 157 -4.63 19.27 -2.22
C LEU A 157 -4.17 19.24 -3.68
N ARG A 158 -4.96 18.66 -4.59
CA ARG A 158 -4.71 18.70 -6.04
C ARG A 158 -4.53 20.12 -6.53
N THR A 159 -5.51 20.98 -6.24
CA THR A 159 -5.46 22.40 -6.62
C THR A 159 -4.22 23.10 -6.05
N ARG A 160 -3.89 22.79 -4.79
CA ARG A 160 -2.76 23.42 -4.09
C ARG A 160 -1.39 23.00 -4.63
N LEU A 161 -1.23 21.73 -5.01
CA LEU A 161 0.03 21.16 -5.47
C LEU A 161 0.23 21.27 -6.98
N ASP A 162 -0.85 21.30 -7.76
CA ASP A 162 -0.82 21.64 -9.19
C ASP A 162 -0.25 23.05 -9.42
N ALA A 163 -0.60 24.01 -8.55
CA ALA A 163 0.00 25.35 -8.56
C ALA A 163 1.52 25.37 -8.28
N LEU A 164 2.09 24.26 -7.79
CA LEU A 164 3.54 24.06 -7.60
C LEU A 164 4.16 23.15 -8.67
N GLY A 165 3.38 22.70 -9.66
CA GLY A 165 3.83 21.74 -10.67
C GLY A 165 4.01 20.32 -10.14
N LEU A 166 3.38 19.97 -9.01
CA LEU A 166 3.38 18.62 -8.45
C LEU A 166 2.06 17.93 -8.78
N GLU A 167 2.12 17.02 -9.75
CA GLU A 167 0.99 16.16 -10.11
C GLU A 167 0.70 15.15 -8.99
N LEU A 168 -0.59 14.99 -8.67
CA LEU A 168 -1.07 14.07 -7.65
C LEU A 168 -1.82 12.90 -8.25
N PHE A 169 -1.53 11.72 -7.72
CA PHE A 169 -2.14 10.45 -8.07
C PHE A 169 -2.96 9.90 -6.90
N PRO A 170 -4.30 9.87 -6.98
CA PRO A 170 -5.16 9.41 -5.89
C PRO A 170 -5.24 7.88 -5.83
N VAL A 171 -5.13 7.33 -4.63
CA VAL A 171 -5.17 5.88 -4.35
C VAL A 171 -6.07 5.65 -3.13
N THR A 172 -7.21 4.98 -3.26
CA THR A 172 -7.98 4.57 -2.07
C THR A 172 -7.14 3.59 -1.26
N SER A 173 -7.16 3.67 0.08
CA SER A 173 -6.20 2.92 0.90
C SER A 173 -6.50 1.41 1.00
N GLY A 174 -7.67 0.96 0.54
CA GLY A 174 -8.27 -0.35 0.84
C GLY A 174 -8.72 -0.50 2.30
N SER A 175 -8.74 0.59 3.08
CA SER A 175 -9.16 0.59 4.48
C SER A 175 -10.22 1.65 4.76
N LYS A 176 -9.87 2.80 5.34
CA LYS A 176 -10.86 3.84 5.69
C LYS A 176 -10.70 5.09 4.84
N GLY A 177 -9.46 5.47 4.57
CA GLY A 177 -9.11 6.69 3.87
C GLY A 177 -8.53 6.45 2.48
N MET A 178 -7.73 7.40 2.02
CA MET A 178 -7.03 7.37 0.74
C MET A 178 -5.66 8.05 0.87
N GLN A 179 -4.82 7.84 -0.14
CA GLN A 179 -3.49 8.42 -0.27
C GLN A 179 -3.43 9.23 -1.56
N LEU A 180 -2.53 10.21 -1.57
CA LEU A 180 -2.15 10.94 -2.77
C LEU A 180 -0.63 10.81 -2.91
N TYR A 181 -0.19 10.39 -4.08
CA TYR A 181 1.23 10.27 -4.40
C TYR A 181 1.66 11.36 -5.36
N ALA A 182 2.90 11.80 -5.28
CA ALA A 182 3.56 12.64 -6.28
C ALA A 182 4.97 12.13 -6.53
N SER A 183 5.42 12.19 -7.78
CA SER A 183 6.82 11.92 -8.13
C SER A 183 7.73 13.04 -7.62
N LEU A 184 8.92 12.69 -7.16
CA LEU A 184 9.96 13.61 -6.72
C LEU A 184 11.27 13.31 -7.46
N GLY A 185 12.05 14.34 -7.77
CA GLY A 185 13.33 14.20 -8.46
C GLY A 185 14.47 13.58 -7.64
N GLY A 186 14.26 13.21 -6.37
CA GLY A 186 15.31 12.69 -5.49
C GLY A 186 16.26 13.75 -4.90
N ASP A 187 15.96 15.04 -5.09
CA ASP A 187 16.80 16.15 -4.60
C ASP A 187 16.61 16.47 -3.11
N LEU A 188 15.55 15.93 -2.50
CA LEU A 188 15.17 16.21 -1.12
C LEU A 188 15.42 14.99 -0.24
N THR A 189 15.97 15.22 0.95
CA THR A 189 16.08 14.18 1.98
C THR A 189 14.70 13.82 2.53
N SER A 190 14.55 12.64 3.15
CA SER A 190 13.28 12.25 3.78
C SER A 190 12.79 13.24 4.85
N ASP A 191 13.71 13.90 5.56
CA ASP A 191 13.35 14.91 6.54
C ASP A 191 12.78 16.16 5.88
N GLN A 192 13.34 16.59 4.74
CA GLN A 192 12.80 17.72 3.96
C GLN A 192 11.42 17.39 3.36
N VAL A 193 11.23 16.17 2.84
CA VAL A 193 9.92 15.73 2.31
C VAL A 193 8.88 15.65 3.43
N ARG A 194 9.24 15.12 4.60
CA ARG A 194 8.40 15.12 5.81
C ARG A 194 8.01 16.53 6.24
N ASP A 195 8.97 17.45 6.26
CA ASP A 195 8.72 18.83 6.70
C ASP A 195 7.82 19.57 5.71
N LEU A 196 7.99 19.34 4.40
CA LEU A 196 7.08 19.84 3.37
C LEU A 196 5.65 19.32 3.57
N ALA A 197 5.49 18.00 3.78
CA ALA A 197 4.19 17.40 4.05
C ALA A 197 3.54 17.95 5.33
N GLN A 198 4.33 18.19 6.38
CA GLN A 198 3.85 18.76 7.63
C GLN A 198 3.41 20.22 7.45
N GLN A 199 4.19 21.04 6.72
CA GLN A 199 3.83 22.42 6.42
C GLN A 199 2.54 22.49 5.61
N LEU A 200 2.38 21.62 4.61
CA LEU A 200 1.15 21.51 3.83
C LEU A 200 -0.04 21.13 4.72
N ALA A 201 0.12 20.14 5.60
CA ALA A 201 -0.93 19.73 6.54
C ALA A 201 -1.34 20.87 7.49
N GLN A 202 -0.38 21.66 7.98
CA GLN A 202 -0.63 22.83 8.82
C GLN A 202 -1.36 23.94 8.04
N GLU A 203 -0.94 24.22 6.81
CA GLU A 203 -1.59 25.18 5.91
C GLU A 203 -3.05 24.78 5.67
N MET A 204 -3.30 23.53 5.30
CA MET A 204 -4.63 23.01 5.02
C MET A 204 -5.53 23.00 6.25
N THR A 205 -4.98 22.66 7.42
CA THR A 205 -5.71 22.76 8.70
C THR A 205 -6.10 24.20 9.01
N LYS A 206 -5.22 25.17 8.72
CA LYS A 206 -5.51 26.59 8.98
C LYS A 206 -6.60 27.12 8.04
N LYS A 207 -6.58 26.72 6.76
CA LYS A 207 -7.55 27.15 5.74
C LYS A 207 -8.90 26.46 5.87
N HIS A 208 -8.91 25.19 6.27
CA HIS A 208 -10.10 24.35 6.35
C HIS A 208 -10.21 23.67 7.73
N PRO A 209 -10.31 24.44 8.83
CA PRO A 209 -10.21 23.91 10.19
C PRO A 209 -11.33 22.95 10.57
N ASP A 210 -12.47 23.02 9.89
CA ASP A 210 -13.62 22.14 10.14
C ASP A 210 -13.52 20.79 9.41
N LEU A 211 -12.62 20.67 8.43
CA LEU A 211 -12.47 19.49 7.59
C LEU A 211 -11.10 18.79 7.77
N VAL A 212 -10.04 19.55 8.02
CA VAL A 212 -8.66 19.04 8.02
C VAL A 212 -8.01 19.15 9.40
N LEU A 213 -7.21 18.16 9.77
CA LEU A 213 -6.41 18.12 10.98
C LEU A 213 -4.98 17.65 10.68
N TRP A 214 -3.96 18.34 11.20
CA TRP A 214 -2.56 17.90 11.13
C TRP A 214 -2.00 17.35 12.45
N ARG A 215 -2.71 17.58 13.56
CA ARG A 215 -2.28 17.12 14.90
C ARG A 215 -2.59 15.63 15.06
N MET A 216 -1.61 14.87 15.56
CA MET A 216 -1.77 13.42 15.75
C MET A 216 -2.81 13.03 16.81
N THR A 217 -3.20 13.96 17.68
CA THR A 217 -4.14 13.74 18.79
C THR A 217 -5.48 13.17 18.31
N LYS A 218 -5.74 11.88 18.59
CA LYS A 218 -6.93 11.16 18.11
C LYS A 218 -8.26 11.79 18.54
N SER A 219 -8.32 12.40 19.73
CA SER A 219 -9.55 13.05 20.23
C SER A 219 -9.96 14.29 19.43
N LEU A 220 -9.08 14.84 18.57
CA LEU A 220 -9.39 15.97 17.70
C LEU A 220 -9.92 15.56 16.32
N ARG A 221 -9.87 14.27 15.99
CA ARG A 221 -10.23 13.72 14.67
C ARG A 221 -11.72 13.62 14.35
N PRO A 222 -12.67 13.49 15.30
CA PRO A 222 -14.06 13.25 14.92
C PRO A 222 -14.59 14.27 13.93
N GLY A 223 -15.12 13.77 12.80
CA GLY A 223 -15.67 14.58 11.71
C GLY A 223 -14.63 15.25 10.80
N LYS A 224 -13.34 14.93 10.95
CA LYS A 224 -12.24 15.55 10.19
C LYS A 224 -11.34 14.51 9.55
N VAL A 225 -10.59 14.94 8.55
CA VAL A 225 -9.53 14.16 7.89
C VAL A 225 -8.19 14.54 8.50
N PHE A 226 -7.53 13.55 9.11
CA PHE A 226 -6.16 13.69 9.55
C PHE A 226 -5.21 13.55 8.36
N LEU A 227 -4.43 14.58 8.07
CA LEU A 227 -3.32 14.54 7.13
C LEU A 227 -2.09 13.95 7.84
N ASP A 228 -1.82 12.66 7.63
CA ASP A 228 -0.68 11.98 8.25
C ASP A 228 0.63 12.27 7.50
N TRP A 229 1.18 13.46 7.76
CA TRP A 229 2.48 13.90 7.23
C TRP A 229 3.65 12.97 7.61
N SER A 230 3.49 12.13 8.64
CA SER A 230 4.58 11.30 9.14
C SER A 230 4.85 10.05 8.28
N GLN A 231 4.02 9.77 7.28
CA GLN A 231 4.26 8.68 6.30
C GLN A 231 5.53 8.88 5.46
N ASN A 232 6.06 10.12 5.39
CA ASN A 232 7.31 10.43 4.68
C ASN A 232 8.58 10.31 5.55
N VAL A 233 8.46 9.90 6.82
CA VAL A 233 9.61 9.62 7.67
C VAL A 233 10.36 8.39 7.13
N ALA A 234 11.68 8.47 7.00
CA ALA A 234 12.50 7.42 6.36
C ALA A 234 12.31 6.01 6.94
N ALA A 235 12.06 5.90 8.25
CA ALA A 235 11.88 4.63 8.96
C ALA A 235 10.46 4.02 8.81
N LYS A 236 9.52 4.76 8.23
CA LYS A 236 8.15 4.29 7.98
C LYS A 236 8.03 3.62 6.61
N THR A 237 7.03 2.76 6.53
CA THR A 237 6.56 2.16 5.28
C THR A 237 5.07 2.43 5.15
N THR A 238 4.63 2.65 3.93
CA THR A 238 3.23 2.83 3.58
C THR A 238 2.80 1.65 2.72
N ILE A 239 1.52 1.29 2.80
CA ILE A 239 0.94 0.27 1.92
C ILE A 239 1.23 0.65 0.46
N SER A 240 1.78 -0.28 -0.31
CA SER A 240 2.02 -0.06 -1.74
C SER A 240 0.69 0.07 -2.47
N PRO A 241 0.59 0.94 -3.49
CA PRO A 241 -0.44 0.80 -4.52
C PRO A 241 -0.50 -0.66 -5.01
N TYR A 242 -1.71 -1.12 -5.29
CA TYR A 242 -2.04 -2.49 -5.70
C TYR A 242 -1.86 -3.59 -4.63
N SER A 243 -1.41 -3.27 -3.42
CA SER A 243 -1.41 -4.26 -2.33
C SER A 243 -2.82 -4.48 -1.78
N LEU A 244 -3.14 -5.73 -1.44
CA LEU A 244 -4.32 -6.06 -0.63
C LEU A 244 -4.19 -5.46 0.77
N ARG A 245 -5.34 -5.37 1.46
CA ARG A 245 -5.48 -4.97 2.86
C ARG A 245 -6.02 -6.11 3.70
N GLY A 246 -5.43 -6.32 4.87
CA GLY A 246 -5.92 -7.29 5.85
C GLY A 246 -7.09 -6.73 6.65
N ARG A 247 -8.21 -6.47 5.96
CA ARG A 247 -9.49 -6.01 6.50
C ARG A 247 -10.55 -7.08 6.33
N GLU A 248 -11.77 -6.78 6.74
CA GLU A 248 -12.92 -7.69 6.62
C GLU A 248 -13.16 -8.13 5.17
N LEU A 249 -13.04 -7.20 4.23
CA LEU A 249 -13.16 -7.45 2.80
C LEU A 249 -11.77 -7.41 2.14
N PRO A 250 -11.54 -8.19 1.05
CA PRO A 250 -10.31 -8.20 0.27
C PRO A 250 -10.18 -6.94 -0.59
N CYS A 251 -10.09 -5.79 0.07
CA CYS A 251 -9.88 -4.52 -0.60
C CYS A 251 -8.41 -4.27 -0.94
N VAL A 252 -8.18 -3.42 -1.92
CA VAL A 252 -6.87 -3.06 -2.47
C VAL A 252 -6.56 -1.59 -2.20
N ALA A 253 -5.28 -1.25 -2.02
CA ALA A 253 -4.80 0.11 -2.17
C ALA A 253 -4.87 0.53 -3.66
N ALA A 254 -6.04 0.96 -4.12
CA ALA A 254 -6.35 1.04 -5.54
C ALA A 254 -6.22 2.47 -6.09
N PRO A 255 -5.37 2.72 -7.10
CA PRO A 255 -5.39 3.94 -7.88
C PRO A 255 -6.79 4.30 -8.38
N ARG A 256 -7.13 5.58 -8.38
CA ARG A 256 -8.44 6.13 -8.79
C ARG A 256 -8.23 7.19 -9.88
N THR A 257 -9.24 7.41 -10.71
CA THR A 257 -9.26 8.60 -11.57
C THR A 257 -9.68 9.81 -10.76
N TRP A 258 -9.38 11.01 -11.26
CA TRP A 258 -9.85 12.23 -10.63
C TRP A 258 -11.38 12.39 -10.73
N ASP A 259 -12.00 11.97 -11.83
CA ASP A 259 -13.47 11.98 -11.98
C ASP A 259 -14.15 11.15 -10.89
N GLU A 260 -13.58 10.00 -10.52
CA GLU A 260 -14.08 9.16 -9.41
C GLU A 260 -13.98 9.89 -8.06
N VAL A 261 -12.90 10.65 -7.85
CA VAL A 261 -12.69 11.45 -6.63
C VAL A 261 -13.64 12.66 -6.59
N GLU A 262 -13.86 13.32 -7.73
CA GLU A 262 -14.79 14.45 -7.87
C GLU A 262 -16.23 14.01 -7.53
N ALA A 263 -16.71 12.93 -8.15
CA ALA A 263 -18.02 12.34 -7.83
C ALA A 263 -18.13 11.95 -6.34
N GLY A 264 -17.07 11.36 -5.77
CA GLY A 264 -17.02 11.02 -4.34
C GLY A 264 -17.11 12.23 -3.41
N ALA A 265 -16.50 13.36 -3.79
CA ALA A 265 -16.55 14.60 -3.03
C ALA A 265 -17.96 15.23 -3.03
N GLU A 266 -18.70 15.05 -4.13
CA GLU A 266 -20.09 15.48 -4.29
C GLU A 266 -21.09 14.58 -3.54
N GLY A 267 -20.65 13.39 -3.13
CA GLY A 267 -21.44 12.44 -2.34
C GLY A 267 -22.06 11.31 -3.17
N GLU A 268 -21.58 11.11 -4.39
CA GLU A 268 -21.87 9.89 -5.15
C GLU A 268 -21.15 8.67 -4.54
N ARG A 269 -21.44 7.48 -5.08
CA ARG A 269 -20.88 6.23 -4.58
C ARG A 269 -19.36 6.19 -4.82
N PHE A 270 -18.58 6.35 -3.76
CA PHE A 270 -17.13 6.26 -3.77
C PHE A 270 -16.65 5.40 -2.59
N GLU A 271 -16.26 4.17 -2.91
CA GLU A 271 -15.97 3.12 -1.93
C GLU A 271 -14.51 2.63 -2.05
N GLN A 272 -14.06 1.85 -1.07
CA GLN A 272 -12.81 1.10 -1.21
C GLN A 272 -12.99 0.02 -2.28
N MET A 273 -11.93 -0.30 -3.00
CA MET A 273 -11.98 -1.18 -4.16
C MET A 273 -11.73 -2.63 -3.77
N MET A 274 -12.54 -3.56 -4.30
CA MET A 274 -12.30 -5.00 -4.13
C MET A 274 -11.22 -5.46 -5.09
N PHE A 275 -10.49 -6.50 -4.71
CA PHE A 275 -9.45 -7.08 -5.54
C PHE A 275 -9.94 -7.66 -6.88
N ASP A 276 -11.20 -8.13 -6.93
CA ASP A 276 -11.85 -8.65 -8.14
C ASP A 276 -12.13 -7.55 -9.18
N ASP A 277 -12.22 -6.29 -8.77
CA ASP A 277 -12.47 -5.15 -9.67
C ASP A 277 -11.20 -4.72 -10.43
N MET A 278 -10.02 -5.14 -9.95
CA MET A 278 -8.73 -4.64 -10.46
C MET A 278 -8.37 -5.09 -11.88
N PRO A 279 -8.61 -6.36 -12.29
CA PRO A 279 -8.34 -6.78 -13.66
C PRO A 279 -9.08 -5.94 -14.70
N GLU A 280 -10.40 -5.77 -14.56
CA GLU A 280 -11.21 -4.96 -15.49
C GLU A 280 -10.76 -3.49 -15.50
N ARG A 281 -10.40 -2.94 -14.33
CA ARG A 281 -9.85 -1.59 -14.26
C ARG A 281 -8.55 -1.43 -15.00
N LEU A 282 -7.63 -2.37 -14.88
CA LEU A 282 -6.35 -2.32 -15.60
C LEU A 282 -6.55 -2.48 -17.10
N GLU A 283 -7.49 -3.31 -17.54
CA GLU A 283 -7.85 -3.40 -18.96
C GLU A 283 -8.41 -2.08 -19.50
N THR A 284 -9.21 -1.38 -18.69
CA THR A 284 -9.87 -0.14 -19.08
C THR A 284 -8.95 1.08 -19.03
N HIS A 285 -8.15 1.21 -17.98
CA HIS A 285 -7.39 2.43 -17.67
C HIS A 285 -5.88 2.25 -17.75
N GLY A 286 -5.38 1.01 -17.80
CA GLY A 286 -3.96 0.73 -17.57
C GLY A 286 -3.54 1.05 -16.13
N ASP A 287 -2.26 1.33 -15.95
CA ASP A 287 -1.72 1.83 -14.68
C ASP A 287 -1.94 3.35 -14.58
N LEU A 288 -2.94 3.74 -13.79
CA LEU A 288 -3.30 5.14 -13.53
C LEU A 288 -2.21 5.95 -12.82
N ILE A 289 -1.18 5.29 -12.28
CA ILE A 289 -0.07 5.92 -11.58
C ILE A 289 1.28 5.57 -12.24
N ALA A 290 1.27 5.19 -13.53
CA ALA A 290 2.50 4.88 -14.26
C ALA A 290 3.52 6.03 -14.22
N ASP A 291 3.04 7.28 -14.29
CA ASP A 291 3.86 8.49 -14.24
C ASP A 291 4.47 8.80 -12.86
N LEU A 292 4.19 7.95 -11.84
CA LEU A 292 4.86 7.98 -10.54
C LEU A 292 6.26 7.32 -10.58
N LEU A 293 6.53 6.48 -11.59
CA LEU A 293 7.75 5.66 -11.71
C LEU A 293 8.97 6.43 -12.25
#